data_AF-A0A8S1IKF5-F1
#
_entry.id   AF-A0A8S1IKF5-F1
#
_cell.length_a   1.000
_cell.length_b   1.000
_cell.length_c   1.000
_cell.angle_alpha   90.00
_cell.angle_beta   90.00
_cell.angle_gamma   90.00
#
_symmetry.space_group_name_H-M   'P 1'
#
loop_
_entity.id
_entity.type
_entity.pdbx_description
1 polymer ?
#
loop_
_entity_poly.entity_id
_entity_poly.type
_entity_poly.pdbx_seq_one_letter_code
_entity_poly.pdbx_strand_id
1 'polypeptide(L)'
;MGLKKLIIPALAKRSLKNYIPRITEIAENALDDWVDKESIVFVEEAQVLFSTFIAEAVVGMSFPLGPWARKDVYAALKSLGHGLFSFGINMPFTKFGKAMAARESLLGMIRL
;
A
#
# COMPACT_ATOMS: atom_id res chain seq x y z
N MET A 1 -6.28 13.26 -22.78
CA MET A 1 -6.78 13.65 -21.44
C MET A 1 -5.68 13.31 -20.43
N GLY A 2 -5.16 14.26 -19.65
CA GLY A 2 -3.95 14.03 -18.83
C GLY A 2 -4.24 13.41 -17.45
N LEU A 3 -3.34 12.56 -16.96
CA LEU A 3 -3.41 11.88 -15.66
C LEU A 3 -3.72 12.82 -14.49
N LYS A 4 -3.20 14.05 -14.54
CA LYS A 4 -3.45 15.12 -13.56
C LYS A 4 -4.93 15.44 -13.37
N LYS A 5 -5.74 15.41 -14.44
CA LYS A 5 -7.18 15.66 -14.38
C LYS A 5 -7.96 14.52 -13.71
N LEU A 6 -7.37 13.32 -13.60
CA LEU A 6 -7.96 12.16 -12.94
C LEU A 6 -7.56 12.10 -11.46
N ILE A 7 -6.30 12.39 -11.12
CA ILE A 7 -5.78 12.28 -9.75
C ILE A 7 -6.26 13.44 -8.86
N ILE A 8 -6.27 14.68 -9.36
CA ILE A 8 -6.61 15.85 -8.53
C ILE A 8 -8.01 15.74 -7.88
N PRO A 9 -9.07 15.31 -8.59
CA PRO A 9 -10.38 15.09 -7.98
C PRO A 9 -10.40 14.04 -6.87
N ALA A 10 -9.61 12.96 -7.00
CA ALA A 10 -9.50 11.93 -5.95
C ALA A 10 -8.88 12.48 -4.66
N LEU A 11 -8.02 13.50 -4.77
CA LEU A 11 -7.40 14.18 -3.63
C LEU A 11 -8.10 15.47 -3.21
N ALA A 12 -9.27 15.78 -3.79
CA ALA A 12 -10.03 16.96 -3.45
C ALA A 12 -10.69 16.84 -2.07
N LYS A 13 -10.98 17.97 -1.42
CA LYS A 13 -11.57 18.04 -0.06
C LYS A 13 -12.81 17.14 0.11
N ARG A 14 -13.67 17.04 -0.91
CA ARG A 14 -14.86 16.19 -0.88
C ARG A 14 -14.49 14.70 -0.78
N SER A 15 -13.57 14.25 -1.60
CA SER A 15 -13.08 12.86 -1.63
C SER A 15 -12.37 12.52 -0.32
N LEU A 16 -11.51 13.42 0.17
CA LEU A 16 -10.83 13.26 1.46
C LEU A 16 -11.82 13.08 2.62
N LYS A 17 -12.91 13.86 2.66
CA LYS A 17 -13.96 13.69 3.68
C LYS A 17 -14.61 12.30 3.63
N ASN A 18 -14.77 11.74 2.45
CA ASN A 18 -15.33 10.41 2.28
C ASN A 18 -14.35 9.30 2.69
N TYR A 19 -13.05 9.57 2.70
CA TYR A 19 -12.04 8.62 3.16
C TYR A 19 -11.92 8.55 4.68
N ILE A 20 -12.26 9.63 5.40
CA ILE A 20 -12.11 9.70 6.87
C ILE A 20 -12.71 8.48 7.58
N PRO A 21 -13.98 8.09 7.35
CA PRO A 21 -14.56 6.94 8.06
C PRO A 21 -13.76 5.64 7.85
N ARG A 22 -13.32 5.38 6.61
CA ARG A 22 -12.54 4.18 6.29
C ARG A 22 -11.13 4.24 6.88
N ILE A 23 -10.48 5.39 6.85
CA ILE A 23 -9.15 5.59 7.46
C ILE A 23 -9.25 5.36 8.98
N THR A 24 -10.28 5.90 9.63
CA THR A 24 -10.53 5.69 11.07
C THR A 24 -10.73 4.21 11.36
N GLU A 25 -11.59 3.52 10.62
CA GLU A 25 -11.83 2.08 10.79
C GLU A 25 -10.54 1.25 10.63
N ILE A 26 -9.71 1.53 9.62
CA ILE A 26 -8.45 0.81 9.44
C ILE A 26 -7.47 1.13 10.59
N ALA A 27 -7.44 2.37 11.09
CA ALA A 27 -6.60 2.76 12.21
C ALA A 27 -7.03 2.08 13.52
N GLU A 28 -8.32 2.05 13.81
CA GLU A 28 -8.89 1.37 15.00
C GLU A 28 -8.55 -0.12 14.97
N ASN A 29 -8.80 -0.81 13.85
CA ASN A 29 -8.43 -2.21 13.70
C ASN A 29 -6.93 -2.47 13.93
N ALA A 30 -6.06 -1.58 13.43
CA ALA A 30 -4.62 -1.72 13.62
C ALA A 30 -4.21 -1.49 15.09
N LEU A 31 -4.86 -0.56 15.79
CA LEU A 31 -4.62 -0.33 17.21
C LEU A 31 -5.08 -1.53 18.04
N ASP A 32 -6.26 -2.09 17.74
CA ASP A 32 -6.75 -3.31 18.38
C ASP A 32 -5.77 -4.47 18.18
N ASP A 33 -5.29 -4.68 16.94
CA ASP A 33 -4.26 -5.68 16.62
C ASP A 33 -2.93 -5.45 17.37
N TRP A 34 -2.60 -4.19 17.71
CA TRP A 34 -1.37 -3.85 18.42
C TRP A 34 -1.49 -4.02 19.93
N VAL A 35 -2.70 -3.86 20.49
CA VAL A 35 -2.96 -4.07 21.93
C VAL A 35 -2.69 -5.51 22.33
N ASP A 36 -3.00 -6.46 21.44
CA ASP A 36 -2.78 -7.89 21.69
C ASP A 36 -1.31 -8.33 21.53
N LYS A 37 -0.41 -7.44 21.09
CA LYS A 37 1.02 -7.74 20.90
C LYS A 37 1.83 -7.29 22.12
N GLU A 38 2.76 -8.14 22.56
CA GLU A 38 3.71 -7.81 23.64
C GLU A 38 4.62 -6.63 23.26
N SER A 39 5.00 -6.52 21.99
CA SER A 39 5.77 -5.39 21.46
C SER A 39 5.58 -5.22 19.95
N ILE A 40 5.82 -4.00 19.46
CA ILE A 40 5.76 -3.68 18.03
C ILE A 40 6.97 -2.86 17.59
N VAL A 41 7.37 -3.02 16.33
CA VAL A 41 8.29 -2.10 15.64
C VAL A 41 7.46 -1.02 14.96
N PHE A 42 7.25 0.10 15.66
CA PHE A 42 6.29 1.13 15.23
C PHE A 42 6.47 1.60 13.78
N VAL A 43 7.71 1.80 13.32
CA VAL A 43 7.98 2.26 11.95
C VAL A 43 7.49 1.27 10.89
N GLU A 44 7.64 -0.03 11.12
CA GLU A 44 7.19 -1.05 10.17
C GLU A 44 5.66 -1.13 10.15
N GLU A 45 5.05 -1.15 11.33
CA GLU A 45 3.60 -1.20 11.48
C GLU A 45 2.93 0.06 10.91
N ALA A 46 3.50 1.25 11.11
CA ALA A 46 3.01 2.50 10.53
C ALA A 46 3.10 2.49 8.99
N GLN A 47 4.13 1.88 8.41
CA GLN A 47 4.23 1.76 6.95
C GLN A 47 3.21 0.78 6.37
N VAL A 48 2.94 -0.33 7.06
CA VAL A 48 1.86 -1.26 6.70
C VAL A 48 0.51 -0.56 6.77
N LEU A 49 0.24 0.17 7.86
CA LEU A 49 -0.98 0.96 8.04
C LEU A 49 -1.18 1.97 6.90
N PHE A 50 -0.15 2.74 6.58
CA PHE A 50 -0.21 3.72 5.49
C PHE A 50 -0.48 3.06 4.13
N SER A 51 0.20 1.95 3.82
CA SER A 51 -0.03 1.22 2.58
C SER A 51 -1.46 0.68 2.48
N THR A 52 -2.03 0.27 3.60
CA THR A 52 -3.41 -0.21 3.71
C THR A 52 -4.40 0.93 3.45
N PHE A 53 -4.19 2.11 4.03
CA PHE A 53 -5.02 3.29 3.77
C PHE A 53 -5.06 3.64 2.27
N ILE A 54 -3.89 3.68 1.62
CA ILE A 54 -3.83 4.01 0.19
C ILE A 54 -4.54 2.94 -0.63
N ALA A 55 -4.27 1.66 -0.38
CA ALA A 55 -4.89 0.57 -1.14
C ALA A 55 -6.41 0.53 -0.97
N GLU A 56 -6.91 0.60 0.27
CA GLU A 56 -8.34 0.46 0.53
C GLU A 56 -9.13 1.75 0.32
N ALA A 57 -8.68 2.88 0.90
CA ALA A 57 -9.46 4.12 0.88
C ALA A 57 -9.27 4.92 -0.41
N VAL A 58 -8.07 4.91 -1.01
CA VAL A 58 -7.77 5.72 -2.20
C VAL A 58 -7.94 4.94 -3.50
N VAL A 59 -7.39 3.71 -3.56
CA VAL A 59 -7.46 2.86 -4.75
C VAL A 59 -8.78 2.06 -4.79
N GLY A 60 -9.43 1.84 -3.65
CA GLY A 60 -10.68 1.08 -3.58
C GLY A 60 -10.47 -0.43 -3.64
N MET A 61 -9.27 -0.92 -3.32
CA MET A 61 -9.01 -2.34 -3.21
C MET A 61 -9.74 -2.89 -1.99
N SER A 62 -10.50 -3.98 -2.17
CA SER A 62 -10.95 -4.80 -1.05
C SER A 62 -9.93 -5.90 -0.86
N PHE A 63 -9.44 -6.08 0.37
CA PHE A 63 -8.59 -7.22 0.73
C PHE A 63 -9.45 -8.32 1.33
N PRO A 64 -9.95 -9.30 0.53
CA PRO A 64 -10.74 -10.40 1.07
C PRO A 64 -9.94 -11.35 1.99
N LEU A 65 -8.61 -11.20 2.06
CA LEU A 65 -7.70 -12.17 2.68
C LEU A 65 -7.09 -11.73 4.03
N GLY A 66 -7.62 -10.68 4.67
CA GLY A 66 -7.23 -10.30 6.04
C GLY A 66 -5.81 -9.71 6.18
N PRO A 67 -5.24 -9.70 7.40
CA PRO A 67 -3.98 -8.99 7.73
C PRO A 67 -2.76 -9.40 6.88
N TRP A 68 -2.74 -10.62 6.37
CA TRP A 68 -1.65 -11.16 5.55
C TRP A 68 -1.54 -10.43 4.20
N ALA A 69 -2.68 -10.13 3.57
CA ALA A 69 -2.70 -9.39 2.30
C ALA A 69 -2.15 -7.96 2.44
N ARG A 70 -2.34 -7.31 3.61
CA ARG A 70 -1.80 -5.97 3.88
C ARG A 70 -0.27 -5.96 3.90
N LYS A 71 0.34 -6.98 4.52
CA LYS A 71 1.79 -7.13 4.59
C LYS A 71 2.40 -7.43 3.22
N ASP A 72 1.70 -8.21 2.39
CA ASP A 72 2.16 -8.52 1.02
C ASP A 72 2.16 -7.28 0.12
N VAL A 73 1.12 -6.44 0.21
CA VAL A 73 1.07 -5.16 -0.52
C VAL A 73 2.18 -4.23 -0.06
N TYR A 74 2.40 -4.11 1.25
CA TYR A 74 3.52 -3.33 1.78
C TYR A 74 4.87 -3.86 1.29
N ALA A 75 5.09 -5.18 1.34
CA ALA A 75 6.34 -5.80 0.91
C ALA A 75 6.61 -5.55 -0.58
N ALA A 76 5.58 -5.66 -1.42
CA ALA A 76 5.68 -5.37 -2.84
C ALA A 76 5.96 -3.86 -3.10
N LEU A 77 5.26 -2.95 -2.41
CA LEU A 77 5.52 -1.51 -2.51
C LEU A 77 6.93 -1.14 -2.05
N LYS A 78 7.42 -1.74 -0.96
CA LYS A 78 8.78 -1.54 -0.44
C LYS A 78 9.83 -2.02 -1.46
N SER A 79 9.64 -3.20 -2.04
CA SER A 79 10.52 -3.75 -3.08
C SER A 79 10.54 -2.86 -4.32
N LEU A 80 9.37 -2.40 -4.77
CA LEU A 80 9.24 -1.46 -5.88
C LEU A 80 9.99 -0.15 -5.58
N GLY A 81 9.80 0.42 -4.40
CA GLY A 81 10.47 1.65 -3.94
C GLY A 81 12.00 1.54 -3.93
N HIS A 82 12.54 0.41 -3.48
CA HIS A 82 13.99 0.17 -3.48
C HIS A 82 14.59 0.05 -4.89
N GLY A 83 13.80 -0.37 -5.89
CA GLY A 83 14.28 -0.46 -7.27
C GLY A 83 14.21 0.85 -8.06
N LEU A 84 13.38 1.81 -7.64
CA LEU A 84 13.25 3.11 -8.31
C LEU A 84 14.58 3.87 -8.41
N PHE A 85 15.43 3.74 -7.39
CA PHE A 85 16.74 4.42 -7.31
C PHE A 85 17.90 3.42 -7.45
N SER A 86 17.73 2.42 -8.32
CA SER A 86 18.76 1.41 -8.58
C SER A 86 19.21 1.39 -10.04
N PHE A 87 20.35 0.77 -10.31
CA PHE A 87 20.80 0.54 -11.68
C PHE A 87 19.79 -0.34 -12.42
N GLY A 88 19.42 0.05 -13.65
CA GLY A 88 18.39 -0.58 -14.50
C GLY A 88 18.76 -1.97 -15.06
N ILE A 89 19.47 -2.78 -14.30
CA ILE A 89 19.86 -4.15 -14.68
C ILE A 89 18.73 -5.08 -14.28
N ASN A 90 18.03 -5.64 -15.26
CA ASN A 90 16.89 -6.54 -15.03
C ASN A 90 17.33 -7.99 -14.83
N MET A 91 17.80 -8.32 -13.61
CA MET A 91 18.12 -9.69 -13.21
C MET A 91 17.47 -10.01 -11.85
N PRO A 92 17.05 -11.25 -11.57
CA PRO A 92 16.20 -11.58 -10.42
C PRO A 92 16.81 -11.23 -9.05
N PHE A 93 18.13 -11.18 -8.96
CA PHE A 93 18.85 -10.85 -7.73
C PHE A 93 19.12 -9.34 -7.56
N THR A 94 18.97 -8.52 -8.62
CA THR A 94 19.21 -7.08 -8.54
C THR A 94 18.01 -6.35 -7.93
N LYS A 95 18.25 -5.16 -7.37
CA LYS A 95 17.18 -4.30 -6.84
C LYS A 95 16.13 -3.96 -7.92
N PHE A 96 16.58 -3.68 -9.14
CA PHE A 96 15.70 -3.38 -10.26
C PHE A 96 14.86 -4.60 -10.68
N GLY A 97 15.45 -5.79 -10.81
CA GLY A 97 14.70 -7.00 -11.15
C GLY A 97 13.67 -7.38 -10.08
N LYS A 98 14.02 -7.25 -8.79
CA LYS A 98 13.07 -7.44 -7.68
C LYS A 98 11.92 -6.44 -7.70
N ALA A 99 12.19 -5.19 -8.09
CA ALA A 99 11.16 -4.16 -8.24
C ALA A 99 10.24 -4.43 -9.44
N MET A 100 10.77 -4.97 -10.55
CA MET A 100 9.94 -5.39 -11.68
C MET A 100 9.02 -6.55 -11.31
N ALA A 101 9.50 -7.55 -10.58
CA ALA A 101 8.66 -8.63 -10.06
C ALA A 101 7.57 -8.11 -9.11
N ALA A 102 7.93 -7.19 -8.21
CA ALA A 102 6.97 -6.55 -7.31
C ALA A 102 5.91 -5.72 -8.04
N ARG A 103 6.29 -5.03 -9.13
CA ARG A 103 5.34 -4.31 -10.00
C ARG A 103 4.30 -5.26 -10.60
N GLU A 104 4.73 -6.39 -11.15
CA GLU A 104 3.80 -7.37 -11.74
C GLU A 104 2.85 -7.96 -10.69
N SER A 105 3.35 -8.22 -9.48
CA SER A 105 2.51 -8.63 -8.34
C SER A 105 1.43 -7.58 -8.01
N LEU A 106 1.83 -6.31 -7.84
CA LEU A 106 0.90 -5.22 -7.55
C LEU A 106 -0.14 -5.01 -8.67
N LEU A 107 0.28 -5.12 -9.93
CA LEU A 107 -0.66 -5.03 -11.06
C LEU A 107 -1.64 -6.20 -11.10
N GLY A 108 -1.22 -7.40 -10.71
CA GLY A 108 -2.11 -8.54 -10.54
C GLY A 108 -3.18 -8.29 -9.48
N MET A 109 -2.82 -7.62 -8.38
CA MET A 109 -3.76 -7.29 -7.29
C MET A 109 -4.79 -6.21 -7.66
N ILE A 110 -4.43 -5.26 -8.53
CA ILE A 110 -5.31 -4.14 -8.94
C ILE A 110 -6.27 -4.54 -10.08
N ARG A 111 -5.94 -5.58 -10.87
CA ARG A 111 -6.70 -5.99 -12.07
C ARG A 111 -7.91 -6.90 -11.80
N LEU A 112 -8.37 -7.01 -10.55
CA LEU A 112 -9.54 -7.80 -10.17
C LEU A 112 -10.84 -6.99 -10.26
#